data_AF-A0A0J6VMA1-F1
#
_entry.id   AF-A0A0J6VMA1-F1
#
_cell.length_a   1.000
_cell.length_b   1.000
_cell.length_c   1.000
_cell.angle_alpha   90.00
_cell.angle_beta   90.00
_cell.angle_gamma   90.00
#
_symmetry.space_group_name_H-M   'P 1'
#
loop_
_entity.id
_entity.type
_entity.pdbx_description
1 polymer ?
#
loop_
_entity_poly.entity_id
_entity_poly.type
_entity_poly.pdbx_seq_one_letter_code
_entity_poly.pdbx_strand_id
1 'polypeptide(L)'
;MQWLSGGRRIEVPCTVEIEQTAESLHAHVTLDGGLLIAPGDEVTVHDAPTSVPYGDRIVVRRTATVVRAGAIERLWTRIAGHFELTELYEVSFSERTRL
;
A
#
# COMPACT_ATOMS: atom_id res chain seq x y z
N MET A 1 -9.81 14.38 -23.79
CA MET A 1 -10.50 14.53 -22.49
C MET A 1 -10.32 13.31 -21.56
N GLN A 2 -10.02 12.12 -22.10
CA GLN A 2 -9.89 10.85 -21.34
C GLN A 2 -8.60 10.71 -20.50
N TRP A 3 -7.64 11.62 -20.64
CA TRP A 3 -6.38 11.64 -19.86
C TRP A 3 -6.46 12.50 -18.59
N LEU A 4 -7.56 13.24 -18.42
CA LEU A 4 -7.79 14.11 -17.25
C LEU A 4 -8.26 13.29 -16.03
N SER A 5 -9.13 12.31 -16.26
CA SER A 5 -9.53 11.28 -15.29
C SER A 5 -8.67 10.03 -15.48
N GLY A 6 -8.14 9.44 -14.40
CA GLY A 6 -7.42 8.17 -14.46
C GLY A 6 -8.27 7.03 -15.03
N GLY A 7 -7.65 5.89 -15.36
CA GLY A 7 -8.44 4.75 -15.84
C GLY A 7 -7.71 3.66 -16.62
N ARG A 8 -6.42 3.80 -16.92
CA ARG A 8 -5.68 2.68 -17.52
C ARG A 8 -5.47 1.61 -16.45
N ARG A 9 -6.13 0.46 -16.63
CA ARG A 9 -6.00 -0.73 -15.78
C ARG A 9 -4.93 -1.66 -16.34
N ILE A 10 -4.04 -2.13 -15.49
CA ILE A 10 -2.97 -3.06 -15.82
C ILE A 10 -3.04 -4.21 -14.81
N GLU A 11 -3.17 -5.43 -15.29
CA GLU A 11 -3.01 -6.62 -14.44
C GLU A 11 -1.54 -7.03 -14.42
N VAL A 12 -1.03 -7.27 -13.22
CA VAL A 12 0.37 -7.62 -12.99
C VAL A 12 0.46 -8.71 -11.92
N PRO A 13 1.25 -9.76 -12.11
CA PRO A 13 1.58 -10.70 -11.05
C PRO A 13 2.28 -9.98 -9.89
N CYS A 14 2.04 -10.41 -8.66
CA CYS A 14 2.68 -9.85 -7.48
C CYS A 14 2.97 -10.92 -6.42
N THR A 15 3.93 -10.61 -5.56
CA THR A 15 4.18 -11.35 -4.32
C THR A 15 3.61 -10.54 -3.16
N VAL A 16 2.76 -11.17 -2.36
CA VAL A 16 2.27 -10.63 -1.09
C VAL A 16 3.02 -11.34 0.03
N GLU A 17 3.57 -10.55 0.93
CA GLU A 17 4.26 -11.02 2.12
C GLU A 17 3.58 -10.42 3.34
N ILE A 18 3.18 -11.27 4.28
CA ILE A 18 2.60 -10.85 5.54
C ILE A 18 3.34 -11.56 6.66
N GLU A 19 3.85 -10.78 7.61
CA GLU A 19 4.56 -11.27 8.78
C GLU A 19 3.96 -10.66 10.04
N GLN A 20 3.73 -11.51 11.03
CA GLN A 20 3.26 -11.10 12.35
C GLN A 20 4.07 -11.89 13.40
N THR A 21 5.29 -11.44 13.67
CA THR A 21 6.24 -12.05 14.63
C THR A 21 6.52 -11.06 15.77
N ALA A 22 7.37 -11.45 16.73
CA ALA A 22 7.84 -10.53 17.75
C ALA A 22 8.81 -9.47 17.17
N GLU A 23 9.49 -9.85 16.09
CA GLU A 23 10.52 -9.07 15.41
C GLU A 23 9.94 -8.13 14.35
N SER A 24 8.81 -8.49 13.72
CA SER A 24 8.26 -7.75 12.60
C SER A 24 6.73 -7.86 12.50
N LEU A 25 6.09 -6.74 12.13
CA LEU A 25 4.67 -6.68 11.80
C LEU A 25 4.49 -5.89 10.50
N HIS A 26 4.29 -6.56 9.38
CA HIS A 26 4.14 -5.90 8.09
C HIS A 26 3.31 -6.70 7.09
N ALA A 27 2.79 -5.99 6.09
CA ALA A 27 2.15 -6.55 4.91
C ALA A 27 2.72 -5.82 3.68
N HIS A 28 3.64 -6.47 2.96
CA HIS A 28 4.31 -5.91 1.81
C HIS A 28 3.83 -6.54 0.51
N VAL A 29 3.76 -5.74 -0.55
CA VAL A 29 3.40 -6.20 -1.89
C VAL A 29 4.49 -5.81 -2.87
N THR A 30 5.07 -6.79 -3.54
CA THR A 30 6.03 -6.57 -4.63
C THR A 30 5.35 -6.86 -5.96
N LEU A 31 5.27 -5.87 -6.84
CA LEU A 31 4.77 -6.04 -8.20
C LEU A 31 5.89 -6.54 -9.12
N ASP A 32 5.59 -7.51 -9.97
CA ASP A 32 6.56 -8.05 -10.91
C ASP A 32 6.77 -7.14 -12.13
N GLY A 33 7.83 -7.42 -12.89
CA GLY A 33 8.04 -6.80 -14.19
C GLY A 33 8.52 -5.33 -14.14
N GLY A 34 8.97 -4.85 -12.98
CA GLY A 34 9.53 -3.51 -12.83
C GLY A 34 8.50 -2.40 -13.04
N LEU A 35 7.21 -2.68 -12.81
CA LEU A 35 6.15 -1.70 -12.94
C LEU A 35 6.31 -0.60 -11.88
N LEU A 36 6.79 0.57 -12.30
CA LEU A 36 6.93 1.73 -11.42
C LEU A 36 5.56 2.34 -11.11
N ILE A 37 5.14 2.23 -9.85
CA ILE A 37 3.98 2.92 -9.29
C ILE A 37 4.36 4.38 -9.06
N ALA A 38 3.45 5.30 -9.37
CA ALA A 38 3.61 6.71 -9.08
C ALA A 38 2.43 7.22 -8.21
N PRO A 39 2.59 8.34 -7.47
CA PRO A 39 1.53 8.86 -6.62
C PRO A 39 0.21 9.03 -7.37
N GLY A 40 -0.88 8.65 -6.69
CA GLY A 40 -2.24 8.59 -7.23
C GLY A 40 -2.60 7.26 -7.91
N ASP A 41 -1.64 6.42 -8.27
CA ASP A 41 -1.96 5.08 -8.78
C ASP A 41 -2.60 4.22 -7.69
N GLU A 42 -3.68 3.54 -8.03
CA GLU A 42 -4.35 2.60 -7.13
C GLU A 42 -3.86 1.18 -7.43
N VAL A 43 -3.57 0.41 -6.39
CA VAL A 43 -3.19 -1.00 -6.51
C VAL A 43 -4.17 -1.84 -5.71
N THR A 44 -4.90 -2.71 -6.41
CA THR A 44 -5.82 -3.67 -5.82
C THR A 44 -5.23 -5.07 -5.95
N VAL A 45 -4.90 -5.72 -4.84
CA VAL A 45 -4.45 -7.12 -4.85
C VAL A 45 -5.65 -8.04 -4.79
N HIS A 46 -5.74 -8.99 -5.71
CA HIS A 46 -6.81 -9.98 -5.77
C HIS A 46 -6.46 -11.18 -4.89
N ASP A 47 -7.47 -11.71 -4.19
CA ASP A 47 -7.35 -12.87 -3.30
C ASP A 47 -6.20 -12.75 -2.29
N ALA A 48 -5.98 -11.53 -1.79
CA ALA A 48 -4.98 -11.28 -0.76
C ALA A 48 -5.33 -12.03 0.53
N PRO A 49 -4.37 -12.68 1.20
CA PRO A 49 -4.61 -13.23 2.53
C PRO A 49 -5.05 -12.11 3.49
N THR A 50 -6.08 -12.37 4.29
CA THR A 50 -6.64 -11.38 5.21
C THR A 50 -6.00 -11.42 6.59
N SER A 51 -5.35 -12.53 6.95
CA SER A 51 -4.68 -12.69 8.24
C SER A 51 -3.55 -13.72 8.20
N VAL A 52 -2.61 -13.58 9.13
CA VAL A 52 -1.55 -14.54 9.45
C VAL A 52 -1.54 -14.75 10.97
N PRO A 53 -1.34 -15.97 11.49
CA PRO A 53 -1.21 -16.17 12.93
C PRO A 53 -0.03 -15.42 13.53
N TYR A 54 -0.11 -15.09 14.83
CA TYR A 54 1.05 -14.55 15.54
C TYR A 54 2.15 -15.62 15.65
N GLY A 55 3.38 -15.22 15.35
CA GLY A 55 4.55 -16.10 15.22
C GLY A 55 4.81 -16.59 13.79
N ASP A 56 3.95 -16.27 12.83
CA ASP A 56 4.03 -16.79 11.46
C ASP A 56 4.35 -15.71 10.42
N ARG A 57 4.87 -16.21 9.28
CA ARG A 57 5.11 -15.46 8.05
C ARG A 57 4.57 -16.23 6.86
N ILE A 58 3.85 -15.55 5.99
CA ILE A 58 3.34 -16.11 4.73
C ILE A 58 3.83 -15.31 3.54
N VAL A 59 4.17 -16.02 2.47
CA VAL A 59 4.55 -15.44 1.17
C VAL A 59 3.74 -16.13 0.09
N VAL A 60 2.92 -15.37 -0.62
CA VAL A 60 1.99 -15.90 -1.63
C VAL A 60 2.07 -15.14 -2.95
N ARG A 61 1.84 -15.88 -4.04
CA ARG A 61 1.77 -15.33 -5.39
C ARG A 61 0.34 -14.98 -5.75
N ARG A 62 0.10 -13.73 -6.12
CA ARG A 62 -1.21 -13.17 -6.45
C ARG A 62 -1.15 -12.35 -7.72
N THR A 63 -2.31 -11.83 -8.12
CA THR A 63 -2.44 -10.88 -9.21
C THR A 63 -2.93 -9.56 -8.61
N ALA A 64 -2.33 -8.46 -9.03
CA ALA A 64 -2.81 -7.13 -8.69
C ALA A 64 -3.31 -6.42 -9.94
N THR A 65 -4.35 -5.61 -9.79
CA THR A 65 -4.73 -4.60 -10.78
C THR A 65 -4.19 -3.25 -10.34
N VAL A 66 -3.42 -2.62 -11.20
CA VAL A 66 -2.97 -1.24 -11.05
C VAL A 66 -3.83 -0.34 -11.91
N VAL A 67 -4.46 0.66 -11.31
CA VAL A 67 -5.21 1.70 -12.00
C VAL A 67 -4.37 2.98 -11.99
N ARG A 68 -4.00 3.46 -13.18
CA ARG A 68 -3.16 4.66 -13.30
C ARG A 68 -3.99 5.92 -13.04
N ALA A 69 -3.50 6.78 -12.15
CA ALA A 69 -4.07 8.10 -11.93
C ALA A 69 -3.96 9.02 -13.15
N GLY A 70 -4.99 9.83 -13.34
CA GLY A 70 -5.06 10.89 -14.34
C GLY A 70 -4.19 12.09 -13.97
N ALA A 71 -3.99 13.00 -14.92
CA ALA A 71 -3.14 14.18 -14.71
C ALA A 71 -3.65 15.10 -13.58
N ILE A 72 -4.97 15.19 -13.41
CA ILE A 72 -5.61 16.00 -12.37
C ILE A 72 -5.41 15.34 -10.99
N GLU A 73 -5.68 14.04 -10.86
CA GLU A 73 -5.48 13.29 -9.61
C GLU A 73 -4.03 13.39 -9.13
N ARG A 74 -3.05 13.21 -10.02
CA ARG A 74 -1.64 13.35 -9.67
C ARG A 74 -1.28 14.74 -9.15
N LEU A 75 -1.82 15.78 -9.77
CA LEU A 75 -1.59 17.15 -9.34
C LEU A 75 -2.21 17.41 -7.96
N TRP A 76 -3.42 16.91 -7.71
CA TRP A 76 -4.07 16.98 -6.41
C TRP A 76 -3.32 16.20 -5.34
N THR A 77 -2.88 14.97 -5.59
CA THR A 77 -2.07 14.17 -4.65
C THR A 77 -0.78 14.92 -4.29
N ARG A 78 -0.13 15.57 -5.26
CA ARG A 78 1.09 16.35 -4.99
C ARG A 78 0.82 17.58 -4.12
N ILE A 79 -0.31 18.25 -4.31
CA ILE A 79 -0.73 19.40 -3.50
C ILE A 79 -1.12 18.94 -2.10
N ALA A 80 -1.98 17.93 -1.97
CA ALA A 80 -2.46 17.40 -0.69
C ALA A 80 -1.32 16.82 0.17
N GLY A 81 -0.40 16.05 -0.43
CA GLY A 81 0.76 15.52 0.29
C GLY A 81 1.69 16.62 0.84
N HIS A 82 1.72 17.81 0.21
CA HIS A 82 2.45 18.96 0.75
C HIS A 82 1.77 19.56 2.00
N PHE A 83 0.45 19.44 2.11
CA PHE A 83 -0.32 19.89 3.27
C PHE A 83 -0.38 18.84 4.40
N GLU A 84 -0.29 17.53 4.11
CA GLU A 84 -0.23 16.48 5.15
C GLU A 84 1.14 16.40 5.86
N LEU A 85 2.23 16.84 5.23
CA LEU A 85 3.58 16.86 5.82
C LEU A 85 3.75 17.82 7.03
N THR A 86 2.71 18.55 7.44
CA THR A 86 2.76 19.40 8.63
C THR A 86 2.44 18.67 9.94
N GLU A 87 2.10 17.37 9.90
CA GLU A 87 1.81 16.60 11.12
C GLU A 87 2.86 15.52 11.39
N LEU A 88 3.86 15.89 12.19
CA LEU A 88 4.82 14.94 12.76
C LEU A 88 4.19 14.33 14.02
N TYR A 89 3.37 13.30 13.83
CA TYR A 89 2.66 12.63 14.93
C TYR A 89 3.56 11.56 15.58
N GLU A 90 4.20 11.92 16.71
CA GLU A 90 4.96 10.99 17.53
C GLU A 90 4.04 10.33 18.57
N VAL A 91 3.80 9.02 18.46
CA VAL A 91 3.05 8.26 19.46
C VAL A 91 4.03 7.55 20.40
N SER A 92 4.28 8.16 21.56
CA SER A 92 4.95 7.47 22.67
C SER A 92 3.95 6.59 23.41
N PHE A 93 4.25 5.29 23.54
CA PHE A 93 3.45 4.35 24.33
C PHE A 93 3.58 4.68 25.82
N SER A 94 2.46 4.96 26.50
CA SER A 94 2.43 5.01 27.96
C SER A 94 1.98 3.65 28.50
N GLU A 95 2.86 2.97 29.23
CA GLU A 95 2.48 1.78 30.00
C GLU A 95 1.44 2.15 31.06
N ARG A 96 0.29 1.46 31.03
CA ARG A 96 -0.74 1.56 32.06
C ARG A 96 -0.65 0.33 32.96
N THR A 97 0.23 0.37 33.95
CA THR A 97 0.23 -0.63 35.03
C THR A 97 -0.91 -0.29 35.99
N ARG A 98 -1.96 -1.12 36.02
CA ARG A 98 -2.95 -1.11 37.11
C ARG A 98 -2.49 -2.08 38.20
N LEU A 99 -2.28 -1.54 39.40
CA LEU A 99 -2.18 -2.30 40.65
C LEU A 99 -3.58 -2.80 41.08
#